data_AF-A0A924BI61-F1
#
_entry.id   AF-A0A924BI61-F1
#
_cell.length_a   1.000
_cell.length_b   1.000
_cell.length_c   1.000
_cell.angle_alpha   90.00
_cell.angle_beta   90.00
_cell.angle_gamma   90.00
#
_symmetry.space_group_name_H-M   'P 1'
#
loop_
_entity.id
_entity.type
_entity.pdbx_description
1 polymer ?
#
loop_
_entity_poly.entity_id
_entity_poly.type
_entity_poly.pdbx_seq_one_letter_code
_entity_poly.pdbx_strand_id
1 'polypeptide(L)'
;MADLAEALERLTGKPMRISPFMWWTMRLVSPVLEVAREMMEMRYLWDHSHALDPARLKAMLPDFQQTPLDDVLRQELAVLAPTIQGKFSTAQTGQ
;
A
#
# COMPACT_ATOMS: atom_id res chain seq x y z
N MET A 1 0.55 9.55 -2.34
CA MET A 1 -0.10 8.64 -1.36
C MET A 1 -1.46 9.13 -0.92
N ALA A 2 -1.63 10.43 -0.61
CA ALA A 2 -2.95 11.01 -0.33
C ALA A 2 -3.95 10.79 -1.49
N ASP A 3 -3.49 10.96 -2.74
CA ASP A 3 -4.34 10.80 -3.94
C ASP A 3 -4.90 9.38 -4.09
N LEU A 4 -4.14 8.36 -3.67
CA LEU A 4 -4.59 6.96 -3.70
C LEU A 4 -5.67 6.69 -2.65
N ALA A 5 -5.46 7.20 -1.43
CA ALA A 5 -6.46 7.06 -0.37
C ALA A 5 -7.76 7.77 -0.76
N GLU A 6 -7.69 8.99 -1.27
CA GLU A 6 -8.85 9.74 -1.75
C GLU A 6 -9.59 9.01 -2.89
N ALA A 7 -8.84 8.47 -3.87
CA ALA A 7 -9.44 7.69 -4.95
C ALA A 7 -10.14 6.43 -4.43
N LEU A 8 -9.54 5.73 -3.46
CA LEU A 8 -10.15 4.57 -2.83
C LEU A 8 -11.37 4.92 -1.97
N GLU A 9 -11.34 6.02 -1.21
CA GLU A 9 -12.50 6.52 -0.46
C GLU A 9 -13.67 6.82 -1.40
N ARG A 10 -13.41 7.51 -2.51
CA ARG A 10 -14.40 7.81 -3.55
C ARG A 10 -14.99 6.54 -4.17
N LEU A 11 -14.16 5.53 -4.46
CA LEU A 11 -14.59 4.30 -5.12
C LEU A 11 -15.30 3.32 -4.17
N THR A 12 -14.93 3.30 -2.88
CA THR A 12 -15.47 2.36 -1.89
C THR A 12 -16.53 2.95 -0.97
N GLY A 13 -16.63 4.28 -0.90
CA GLY A 13 -17.52 5.01 0.01
C GLY A 13 -17.14 4.90 1.49
N LYS A 14 -15.93 4.39 1.81
CA LYS A 14 -15.46 4.20 3.19
C LYS A 14 -14.32 5.16 3.49
N PRO A 15 -14.34 5.88 4.62
CA PRO A 15 -13.23 6.73 5.01
C PRO A 15 -11.97 5.89 5.26
N MET A 16 -10.84 6.34 4.72
CA MET A 16 -9.54 5.73 4.81
C MET A 16 -8.55 6.70 5.44
N ARG A 17 -7.83 6.22 6.46
CA ARG A 17 -6.80 7.02 7.13
C ARG A 17 -5.44 6.40 6.87
N ILE A 18 -4.54 7.19 6.29
CA ILE A 18 -3.13 6.80 6.18
C ILE A 18 -2.49 7.04 7.55
N SER A 19 -1.98 5.98 8.17
CA SER A 19 -1.20 6.08 9.41
C SER A 19 0.24 5.62 9.16
N PRO A 20 1.23 6.30 9.77
CA PRO A 20 2.61 5.84 9.70
C PRO A 20 2.74 4.48 10.43
N PHE A 21 3.61 3.62 9.90
CA PHE A 21 3.94 2.36 10.52
C PHE A 21 4.76 2.57 11.81
N MET A 22 4.47 1.82 12.87
CA MET A 22 5.11 1.98 14.19
C MET A 22 6.52 1.35 14.25
N TRP A 23 7.49 1.95 13.56
CA TRP A 23 8.88 1.47 13.49
C TRP A 23 9.55 1.27 14.86
N TRP A 24 9.15 2.06 15.87
CA TRP A 24 9.69 1.93 17.22
C TRP A 24 9.34 0.56 17.84
N THR A 25 8.15 0.02 17.55
CA THR A 25 7.72 -1.29 18.06
C THR A 25 8.57 -2.39 17.44
N MET A 26 8.81 -2.33 16.12
CA MET A 26 9.71 -3.27 15.43
C MET A 26 11.12 -3.25 16.01
N ARG A 27 11.64 -2.05 16.33
CA ARG A 27 12.94 -1.92 16.98
C ARG A 27 12.97 -2.56 18.37
N LEU A 28 11.87 -2.49 19.13
CA LEU A 28 11.78 -3.09 20.46
C LEU A 28 11.72 -4.62 20.41
N VAL A 29 11.02 -5.20 19.42
CA VAL A 29 10.87 -6.67 19.28
C VAL A 29 12.01 -7.33 18.49
N SER A 30 12.79 -6.55 17.74
CA SER A 30 13.95 -7.01 16.96
C SER A 30 14.96 -7.92 17.68
N PRO A 31 15.34 -7.72 18.96
CA PRO A 31 16.28 -8.62 19.63
C PRO A 31 15.73 -10.02 19.92
N VAL A 32 14.39 -10.20 19.91
CA VAL A 32 13.73 -11.48 20.23
C VAL A 32 13.17 -12.16 18.97
N LEU A 33 12.76 -11.36 17.98
CA LEU A 33 12.15 -11.85 16.74
C LEU A 33 13.01 -11.50 15.53
N GLU A 34 13.56 -12.53 14.88
CA GLU A 34 14.42 -12.38 13.71
C GLU A 34 13.72 -11.66 12.55
N VAL A 35 12.45 -11.98 12.28
CA VAL A 35 11.66 -11.29 11.24
C VAL A 35 11.59 -9.78 11.48
N ALA A 36 11.47 -9.33 12.74
CA ALA A 36 11.44 -7.91 13.03
C ALA A 36 12.79 -7.23 12.80
N ARG A 37 13.90 -7.94 13.03
CA ARG A 37 15.25 -7.48 12.65
C ARG A 37 15.38 -7.32 11.14
N GLU A 38 14.96 -8.31 10.37
CA GLU A 38 15.00 -8.26 8.90
C GLU A 38 14.12 -7.13 8.35
N MET A 39 12.91 -6.95 8.90
CA MET A 39 12.04 -5.83 8.52
C MET A 39 12.69 -4.46 8.79
N MET A 40 13.46 -4.34 9.88
CA MET A 40 14.20 -3.11 10.19
C MET A 40 15.35 -2.85 9.20
N GLU A 41 15.98 -3.88 8.65
CA GLU A 41 16.97 -3.73 7.57
C GLU A 41 16.32 -3.25 6.27
N MET A 42 15.12 -3.74 5.98
CA MET A 42 14.32 -3.34 4.81
C MET A 42 13.64 -1.96 4.96
N ARG A 43 13.81 -1.29 6.10
CA ARG A 43 13.25 0.05 6.36
C ARG A 43 13.64 1.09 5.30
N TYR A 44 14.77 0.91 4.63
CA TYR A 44 15.19 1.81 3.55
C TYR A 44 14.13 1.95 2.44
N LEU A 45 13.37 0.88 2.16
CA LEU A 45 12.29 0.89 1.17
C LEU A 45 11.13 1.82 1.58
N TRP A 46 11.00 2.11 2.87
CA TRP A 46 9.93 2.94 3.39
C TRP A 46 10.36 4.41 3.57
N ASP A 47 11.61 4.63 3.96
CA ASP A 47 12.12 5.97 4.24
C ASP A 47 12.49 6.74 2.96
N HIS A 48 12.78 6.04 1.85
CA HIS A 48 13.10 6.66 0.58
C HIS A 48 11.88 6.79 -0.35
N SER A 49 11.70 7.96 -0.98
CA SER A 49 10.68 8.13 -2.01
C SER A 49 11.13 7.44 -3.29
N HIS A 50 10.47 6.36 -3.67
CA HIS A 50 10.78 5.58 -4.88
C HIS A 50 10.10 6.16 -6.14
N ALA A 51 9.75 7.45 -6.13
CA ALA A 51 9.13 8.09 -7.28
C ALA A 51 10.14 8.18 -8.43
N LEU A 52 9.81 7.55 -9.56
CA LEU A 52 10.58 7.64 -10.79
C LEU A 52 10.17 8.88 -11.57
N ASP A 53 11.16 9.61 -12.10
CA ASP A 53 10.91 10.74 -12.99
C ASP A 53 10.32 10.26 -14.33
N PRO A 54 9.09 10.68 -14.70
CA PRO A 54 8.47 10.26 -15.95
C PRO A 54 9.15 10.84 -17.20
N ALA A 55 10.02 11.85 -17.08
CA ALA A 55 10.63 12.51 -18.22
C ALA A 55 11.42 11.54 -19.12
N ARG A 56 12.22 10.65 -18.51
CA ARG A 56 12.99 9.66 -19.25
C ARG A 56 12.10 8.64 -19.96
N LEU A 57 11.02 8.20 -19.30
CA LEU A 57 10.05 7.27 -19.89
C LEU A 57 9.35 7.91 -21.09
N LYS A 58 8.88 9.15 -20.95
CA LYS A 58 8.22 9.90 -22.02
C LYS A 58 9.15 10.17 -23.22
N ALA A 59 10.43 10.40 -22.96
CA ALA A 59 11.42 10.58 -24.03
C ALA A 59 11.66 9.29 -24.82
N MET A 60 11.62 8.12 -24.16
CA MET A 60 11.81 6.82 -24.80
C MET A 60 10.54 6.30 -25.48
N LEU A 61 9.36 6.55 -24.90
CA LEU A 61 8.06 6.14 -25.42
C LEU A 61 7.11 7.35 -25.50
N PRO A 62 7.18 8.15 -26.59
CA PRO A 62 6.39 9.38 -26.72
C PRO A 62 4.89 9.11 -26.84
N ASP A 63 4.49 7.98 -27.42
CA ASP A 63 3.08 7.62 -27.62
C ASP A 63 2.44 6.93 -26.40
N PHE A 64 3.19 6.73 -25.31
CA PHE A 64 2.70 6.04 -24.13
C PHE A 64 1.57 6.82 -23.45
N GLN A 65 0.41 6.19 -23.33
CA GLN A 65 -0.73 6.71 -22.59
C GLN A 65 -0.75 6.10 -21.19
N GLN A 66 -0.65 6.95 -20.16
CA GLN A 66 -0.80 6.51 -18.77
C GLN A 66 -2.25 6.08 -18.53
N THR A 67 -2.42 4.86 -18.03
CA THR A 67 -3.74 4.38 -17.59
C THR A 67 -4.21 5.24 -16.40
N PRO A 68 -5.43 5.80 -16.43
CA PRO A 68 -5.98 6.55 -15.31
C PRO A 68 -6.04 5.69 -14.04
N LEU A 69 -5.68 6.29 -12.90
CA LEU A 69 -5.65 5.59 -11.61
C LEU A 69 -7.00 4.96 -11.25
N ASP A 70 -8.10 5.70 -11.46
CA ASP A 70 -9.46 5.23 -11.16
C ASP A 70 -9.82 3.95 -11.94
N ASP A 71 -9.38 3.83 -13.20
CA ASP A 71 -9.68 2.67 -14.04
C ASP A 71 -8.94 1.43 -13.54
N VAL A 72 -7.68 1.59 -13.16
CA VAL A 72 -6.88 0.51 -12.55
C VAL A 72 -7.52 0.08 -11.23
N LEU A 73 -7.85 1.03 -10.35
CA LEU A 73 -8.44 0.72 -9.05
C LEU A 73 -9.80 0.01 -9.17
N ARG A 74 -10.65 0.39 -10.13
CA ARG A 74 -11.92 -0.30 -10.36
C ARG A 74 -11.72 -1.75 -10.82
N GLN A 75 -10.80 -1.98 -11.75
CA GLN A 75 -10.50 -3.32 -12.26
C GLN A 75 -9.94 -4.21 -11.14
N GLU A 76 -8.96 -3.72 -10.39
CA GLU A 76 -8.31 -4.49 -9.34
C GLU A 76 -9.25 -4.73 -8.15
N LEU A 77 -10.06 -3.74 -7.75
CA LEU A 77 -11.00 -3.92 -6.65
C LEU A 77 -12.07 -4.97 -6.95
N ALA A 78 -12.52 -5.07 -8.21
CA ALA A 78 -13.44 -6.12 -8.62
C ALA A 78 -12.86 -7.54 -8.43
N VAL A 79 -11.54 -7.69 -8.63
CA VAL A 79 -10.83 -8.97 -8.46
C VAL A 79 -10.47 -9.24 -7.00
N LEU A 80 -10.05 -8.21 -6.26
CA LEU A 80 -9.53 -8.34 -4.89
C LEU A 80 -10.63 -8.35 -3.82
N ALA A 81 -11.74 -7.64 -4.02
CA ALA A 81 -12.81 -7.53 -3.02
C ALA A 81 -13.37 -8.88 -2.52
N PRO A 82 -13.56 -9.91 -3.38
CA PRO A 82 -13.99 -11.24 -2.93
C PRO A 82 -12.92 -11.95 -2.08
N THR A 83 -11.65 -11.80 -2.47
CA THR A 83 -10.50 -12.49 -1.85
C THR A 83 -10.16 -11.94 -0.46
N ILE A 84 -10.33 -10.63 -0.28
CA ILE A 84 -10.06 -9.94 1.00
C ILE A 84 -11.19 -10.21 2.00
N GLN A 85 -12.46 -10.21 1.57
CA GLN A 85 -13.59 -10.47 2.47
C GLN A 85 -13.54 -11.86 3.12
N GLY A 86 -12.97 -12.86 2.45
CA GLY A 86 -12.79 -14.21 2.99
C GLY A 86 -11.71 -14.36 4.08
N LYS A 87 -10.79 -13.39 4.24
CA LYS A 87 -9.63 -13.52 5.17
C LYS A 87 -9.71 -12.66 6.42
N PHE A 88 -10.64 -11.71 6.49
CA PHE A 88 -10.86 -10.85 7.68
C PHE A 88 -12.14 -11.21 8.45
N SER A 89 -12.86 -12.25 8.02
CA SER A 89 -14.02 -12.80 8.73
C SER A 89 -13.64 -14.02 9.58
N THR A 90 -12.81 -13.82 10.59
CA THR A 90 -12.84 -14.67 11.79
C THR A 90 -12.80 -13.75 13.00
N ALA A 91 -13.97 -13.63 13.61
CA ALA A 91 -14.12 -13.18 14.98
C ALA A 91 -13.05 -13.81 15.87
N GLN A 92 -12.27 -12.97 16.56
CA GLN A 92 -11.80 -13.28 17.90
C GLN A 92 -12.35 -12.18 18.80
N THR A 93 -13.64 -12.33 19.07
CA THR A 93 -14.36 -11.87 20.25
C THR A 93 -13.57 -12.30 21.49
N GLY A 94 -13.32 -11.36 22.40
CA GLY A 94 -13.01 -11.75 23.77
C GLY A 94 -14.21 -12.49 24.35
N GLN A 95 -13.96 -13.72 24.79
CA GLN A 95 -14.47 -14.37 26.00
C GLN A 95 -13.57 -15.56 26.33
#